data_AF-A0A3C0T404-F1
#
_entry.id   AF-A0A3C0T404-F1
#
_cell.length_a   1.000
_cell.length_b   1.000
_cell.length_c   1.000
_cell.angle_alpha   90.00
_cell.angle_beta   90.00
_cell.angle_gamma   90.00
#
_symmetry.space_group_name_H-M   'P 1'
#
loop_
_entity.id
_entity.type
_entity.pdbx_description
1 polymer ?
#
loop_
_entity_poly.entity_id
_entity_poly.type
_entity_poly.pdbx_seq_one_letter_code
_entity_poly.pdbx_strand_id
1 'polypeptide(L)'
;MKKLTQYLASIGADNYFDKMNLSINSLFLSDKIEINPYSDHNWELRKGEGITVVNAIPSEDKQDRFFWEEWYIHQGEVHHHILSLWKPAHFDEIFECPEKDDIHPALSFGKRWYVVEEADMTPILLRR
;
A
#
# COMPACT_ATOMS: atom_id res chain seq x y z
N MET A 1 6.63 16.90 -11.99
CA MET A 1 6.04 15.74 -11.28
C MET A 1 4.58 15.62 -11.67
N LYS A 2 4.10 14.41 -11.99
CA LYS A 2 2.65 14.17 -12.10
C LYS A 2 2.05 14.21 -10.70
N LYS A 3 0.82 14.71 -10.54
CA LYS A 3 0.09 14.55 -9.27
C LYS A 3 -0.06 13.06 -8.98
N LEU A 4 -0.02 12.65 -7.71
CA LEU A 4 -0.06 11.24 -7.29
C LEU A 4 -1.22 10.49 -7.96
N THR A 5 -2.44 11.04 -7.93
CA THR A 5 -3.62 10.39 -8.51
C THR A 5 -3.55 10.25 -10.04
N GLN A 6 -2.92 11.20 -10.74
CA GLN A 6 -2.67 11.07 -12.18
C GLN A 6 -1.67 9.96 -12.48
N TYR A 7 -0.65 9.80 -11.63
CA TYR A 7 0.29 8.70 -11.74
C TYR A 7 -0.39 7.34 -11.48
N LEU A 8 -1.15 7.23 -10.38
CA LEU A 8 -1.89 6.03 -10.01
C LEU A 8 -2.88 5.60 -11.09
N ALA A 9 -3.64 6.54 -11.64
CA ALA A 9 -4.53 6.28 -12.78
C ALA A 9 -3.73 5.79 -14.02
N SER A 10 -2.55 6.37 -14.28
CA SER A 10 -1.74 5.97 -15.43
C SER A 10 -1.14 4.56 -15.35
N ILE A 11 -1.06 3.99 -14.14
CA ILE A 11 -0.65 2.58 -13.93
C ILE A 11 -1.85 1.64 -13.76
N GLY A 12 -3.08 2.14 -13.87
CA GLY A 12 -4.31 1.35 -13.76
C GLY A 12 -4.75 1.04 -12.33
N ALA A 13 -4.24 1.78 -11.33
CA ALA A 13 -4.62 1.56 -9.93
C ALA A 13 -6.09 1.89 -9.65
N ASP A 14 -6.69 2.77 -10.47
CA ASP A 14 -8.11 3.14 -10.42
C ASP A 14 -9.01 1.90 -10.45
N ASN A 15 -8.75 0.99 -11.40
CA ASN A 15 -9.49 -0.26 -11.55
C ASN A 15 -9.34 -1.21 -10.35
N TYR A 16 -8.27 -1.06 -9.57
CA TYR A 16 -8.03 -1.88 -8.37
C TYR A 16 -8.78 -1.30 -7.18
N PHE A 17 -8.66 0.01 -6.95
CA PHE A 17 -9.40 0.70 -5.90
C PHE A 17 -10.92 0.65 -6.13
N ASP A 18 -11.39 0.76 -7.38
CA ASP A 18 -12.81 0.64 -7.71
C ASP A 18 -13.40 -0.72 -7.32
N LYS A 19 -12.63 -1.81 -7.43
CA LYS A 19 -13.06 -3.14 -6.96
C LYS A 19 -13.20 -3.24 -5.45
N MET A 20 -12.48 -2.39 -4.73
CA MET A 20 -12.57 -2.24 -3.28
C MET A 20 -13.67 -1.23 -2.89
N ASN A 21 -14.45 -0.72 -3.87
CA ASN A 21 -15.38 0.40 -3.70
C ASN A 21 -14.71 1.67 -3.15
N LEU A 22 -13.43 1.89 -3.47
CA LEU A 22 -12.65 3.04 -3.07
C LEU A 22 -12.40 3.96 -4.28
N SER A 23 -12.71 5.25 -4.14
CA SER A 23 -12.39 6.26 -5.14
C SER A 23 -11.01 6.84 -4.87
N ILE A 24 -10.06 6.71 -5.81
CA ILE A 24 -8.71 7.30 -5.70
C ILE A 24 -8.79 8.81 -5.40
N ASN A 25 -9.69 9.54 -6.05
CA ASN A 25 -9.78 10.99 -5.87
C ASN A 25 -10.21 11.36 -4.46
N SER A 26 -11.15 10.60 -3.88
CA SER A 26 -11.62 10.80 -2.51
C SER A 26 -10.58 10.33 -1.50
N LEU A 27 -9.95 9.17 -1.75
CA LEU A 27 -9.02 8.51 -0.84
C LEU A 27 -7.69 9.27 -0.71
N PHE A 28 -7.17 9.78 -1.83
CA PHE A 28 -5.88 10.49 -1.86
C PHE A 28 -6.03 12.01 -1.83
N LEU A 29 -7.24 12.55 -1.63
CA LEU A 29 -7.51 14.00 -1.51
C LEU A 29 -6.71 14.86 -2.50
N SER A 30 -6.69 14.47 -3.78
CA SER A 30 -5.70 14.89 -4.79
C SER A 30 -5.53 16.40 -4.96
N ASP A 31 -6.59 17.16 -4.68
CA ASP A 31 -6.62 18.60 -4.87
C ASP A 31 -5.87 19.36 -3.77
N LYS A 32 -5.54 18.68 -2.67
CA LYS A 32 -4.83 19.24 -1.51
C LYS A 32 -3.34 18.89 -1.48
N ILE A 33 -2.86 18.09 -2.44
CA ILE A 33 -1.48 17.59 -2.48
C ILE A 33 -0.72 18.24 -3.62
N GLU A 34 0.21 19.14 -3.29
CA GLU A 34 1.11 19.75 -4.27
C GLU A 34 2.32 18.86 -4.60
N ILE A 35 2.84 18.13 -3.61
CA ILE A 35 4.01 17.26 -3.71
C ILE A 35 3.59 15.83 -3.39
N ASN A 36 3.91 14.87 -4.25
CA ASN A 36 3.61 13.45 -4.02
C ASN A 36 4.38 12.93 -2.77
N PRO A 37 3.69 12.59 -1.66
CA PRO A 37 4.36 12.08 -0.46
C PRO A 37 4.87 10.65 -0.64
N TYR A 38 4.36 9.92 -1.64
CA TYR A 38 4.82 8.57 -2.02
C TYR A 38 5.86 8.63 -3.14
N SER A 39 6.68 9.68 -3.20
CA SER A 39 7.70 9.83 -4.25
C SER A 39 8.87 8.85 -4.09
N ASP A 40 9.08 8.34 -2.87
CA ASP A 40 10.08 7.33 -2.54
C ASP A 40 9.51 5.90 -2.51
N HIS A 41 8.26 5.72 -2.96
CA HIS A 41 7.56 4.42 -2.99
C HIS A 41 7.39 3.90 -4.40
N ASN A 42 7.51 2.58 -4.53
CA ASN A 42 7.15 1.82 -5.70
C ASN A 42 5.71 1.33 -5.55
N TRP A 43 4.92 1.56 -6.59
CA TRP A 43 3.53 1.13 -6.65
C TRP A 43 3.42 -0.16 -7.44
N GLU A 44 2.86 -1.21 -6.84
CA GLU A 44 2.73 -2.53 -7.48
C GLU A 44 1.29 -3.07 -7.48
N LEU A 45 0.84 -3.32 -8.71
CA LEU A 45 -0.40 -3.91 -9.20
C LEU A 45 -0.50 -5.44 -9.06
N ARG A 46 -1.14 -6.07 -8.06
CA ARG A 46 -1.16 -7.56 -7.99
C ARG A 46 -2.57 -8.14 -7.87
N LYS A 47 -2.80 -9.24 -8.60
CA LYS A 47 -4.06 -9.98 -8.60
C LYS A 47 -3.77 -11.48 -8.59
N GLY A 48 -4.42 -12.20 -7.68
CA GLY A 48 -4.38 -13.65 -7.57
C GLY A 48 -5.78 -14.26 -7.54
N GLU A 49 -5.87 -15.53 -7.18
CA GLU A 49 -7.15 -16.21 -6.97
C GLU A 49 -7.84 -15.63 -5.73
N GLY A 50 -8.95 -14.91 -5.94
CA GLY A 50 -9.73 -14.33 -4.84
C GLY A 50 -9.08 -13.15 -4.11
N ILE A 51 -7.94 -12.64 -4.60
CA ILE A 51 -7.26 -11.47 -4.03
C ILE A 51 -6.91 -10.43 -5.09
N THR A 52 -7.10 -9.16 -4.75
CA THR A 52 -6.65 -8.00 -5.54
C THR A 52 -6.00 -7.04 -4.56
N VAL A 53 -4.75 -6.65 -4.80
CA VAL A 53 -3.96 -5.81 -3.90
C VAL A 53 -3.25 -4.68 -4.65
N VAL A 54 -3.23 -3.52 -4.03
CA VAL A 54 -2.43 -2.35 -4.41
C VAL A 54 -1.38 -2.17 -3.34
N ASN A 55 -0.11 -2.23 -3.73
CA ASN A 55 1.01 -2.01 -2.83
C ASN A 55 1.65 -0.64 -3.09
N ALA A 56 1.99 0.06 -2.03
CA ALA A 56 2.94 1.18 -2.02
C ALA A 56 4.10 0.81 -1.11
N ILE A 57 5.16 0.21 -1.66
CA ILE A 57 6.33 -0.24 -0.90
C ILE A 57 7.47 0.78 -1.02
N PRO A 58 8.15 1.19 0.07
CA PRO A 58 9.30 2.07 -0.03
C PRO A 58 10.42 1.44 -0.86
N SER A 59 11.19 2.29 -1.52
CA SER A 59 12.49 1.94 -2.08
C SER A 59 13.36 1.29 -1.02
N GLU A 60 14.23 0.34 -1.40
CA GLU A 60 14.97 -0.49 -0.45
C GLU A 60 15.76 0.32 0.59
N ASP A 61 16.37 1.45 0.18
CA ASP A 61 17.12 2.37 1.06
C ASP A 61 16.25 3.23 2.00
N LYS A 62 14.93 3.04 1.94
CA LYS A 62 13.93 3.78 2.74
C LYS A 62 13.10 2.87 3.66
N GLN A 63 13.19 1.55 3.52
CA GLN A 63 12.33 0.61 4.26
C GLN A 63 12.60 0.57 5.78
N ASP A 64 13.71 1.14 6.22
CA ASP A 64 14.06 1.29 7.64
C ASP A 64 13.31 2.45 8.34
N ARG A 65 12.66 3.33 7.57
CA ARG A 65 12.00 4.56 8.07
C ARG A 65 10.62 4.82 7.49
N PHE A 66 10.29 4.26 6.33
CA PHE A 66 8.98 4.42 5.69
C PHE A 66 8.17 3.15 5.73
N PHE A 67 6.85 3.32 5.82
CA PHE A 67 5.90 2.23 5.80
C PHE A 67 5.69 1.72 4.38
N TRP A 68 5.53 0.40 4.27
CA TRP A 68 4.83 -0.22 3.15
C TRP A 68 3.33 -0.20 3.47
N GLU A 69 2.52 0.29 2.55
CA GLU A 69 1.06 0.22 2.63
C GLU A 69 0.52 -0.75 1.59
N GLU A 70 -0.47 -1.54 1.98
CA GLU A 70 -1.24 -2.35 1.05
C GLU A 70 -2.74 -2.19 1.29
N TRP A 71 -3.47 -1.95 0.20
CA TRP A 71 -4.93 -2.04 0.16
C TRP A 71 -5.29 -3.30 -0.60
N TYR A 72 -6.10 -4.16 -0.02
CA TYR A 72 -6.51 -5.38 -0.70
C TYR A 72 -7.95 -5.75 -0.42
N ILE A 73 -8.53 -6.51 -1.36
CA ILE A 73 -9.80 -7.18 -1.16
C ILE A 73 -9.56 -8.69 -1.19
N HIS A 74 -10.00 -9.37 -0.13
CA HIS A 74 -9.96 -10.81 -0.01
C HIS A 74 -11.31 -11.32 0.50
N GLN A 75 -11.88 -12.32 -0.17
CA GLN A 75 -13.19 -12.89 0.18
C GLN A 75 -14.34 -11.86 0.32
N GLY A 76 -14.23 -10.72 -0.37
CA GLY A 76 -15.23 -9.64 -0.35
C GLY A 76 -15.02 -8.60 0.75
N GLU A 77 -14.04 -8.79 1.62
CA GLU A 77 -13.66 -7.83 2.66
C GLU A 77 -12.48 -6.98 2.20
N VAL A 78 -12.53 -5.69 2.50
CA VAL A 78 -11.50 -4.71 2.13
C VAL A 78 -10.65 -4.41 3.36
N HIS A 79 -9.35 -4.51 3.18
CA HIS A 79 -8.35 -4.37 4.24
C HIS A 79 -7.34 -3.29 3.87
N HIS A 80 -6.72 -2.72 4.89
CA HIS A 80 -5.64 -1.78 4.73
C HIS A 80 -4.56 -2.08 5.76
N HIS A 81 -3.43 -2.58 5.29
CA HIS A 81 -2.31 -2.85 6.18
C HIS A 81 -1.23 -1.78 6.05
N ILE A 82 -0.65 -1.45 7.20
CA ILE A 82 0.57 -0.66 7.33
C ILE A 82 1.67 -1.59 7.83
N LEU A 83 2.76 -1.71 7.07
CA LEU A 83 3.85 -2.63 7.34
C LEU A 83 5.17 -1.87 7.58
N SER A 84 5.90 -2.27 8.60
CA SER A 84 7.24 -1.72 8.92
C SER A 84 8.27 -2.80 9.23
N LEU A 85 9.54 -2.51 8.93
CA LEU A 85 10.67 -3.38 9.32
C LEU A 85 11.10 -3.18 10.78
N TRP A 86 10.77 -2.04 11.38
CA TRP A 86 10.97 -1.79 12.80
C TRP A 86 9.71 -2.16 13.58
N LYS A 87 9.89 -2.52 14.85
CA LYS A 87 8.77 -2.84 15.75
C LYS A 87 8.05 -1.54 16.18
N PRO A 88 6.79 -1.32 15.78
CA PRO A 88 6.00 -0.19 16.27
C PRO A 88 5.55 -0.41 17.72
N ALA A 89 4.95 0.62 18.33
CA ALA A 89 4.39 0.52 19.67
C ALA A 89 3.24 -0.51 19.76
N HIS A 90 2.46 -0.61 18.68
CA HIS A 90 1.36 -1.56 18.49
C HIS A 90 1.47 -2.21 17.11
N PHE A 91 1.21 -3.51 17.04
CA PHE A 91 1.10 -4.30 15.80
C PHE A 91 0.10 -5.44 16.04
N ASP A 92 -0.61 -5.83 14.99
CA ASP A 92 -1.64 -6.87 15.03
C ASP A 92 -1.07 -8.23 14.59
N GLU A 93 -0.08 -8.21 13.68
CA GLU A 93 0.56 -9.41 13.16
C GLU A 93 2.06 -9.21 12.88
N ILE A 94 2.81 -10.31 12.87
CA ILE A 94 4.15 -10.39 12.28
C ILE A 94 4.04 -11.22 11.01
N PHE A 95 4.25 -10.58 9.87
CA PHE A 95 4.28 -11.23 8.57
C PHE A 95 5.72 -11.58 8.19
N GLU A 96 6.01 -12.88 8.07
CA GLU A 96 7.28 -13.35 7.50
C GLU A 96 7.09 -13.57 6.00
N CYS A 97 7.48 -12.57 5.20
CA CYS A 97 7.29 -12.61 3.77
C CYS A 97 8.18 -13.70 3.16
N PRO A 98 7.62 -14.63 2.35
CA PRO A 98 8.40 -15.69 1.74
C PRO A 98 9.49 -15.13 0.82
N GLU A 99 10.47 -15.97 0.47
CA GLU A 99 11.50 -15.61 -0.52
C GLU A 99 10.93 -15.31 -1.91
N LYS A 100 9.71 -15.78 -2.17
CA LYS A 100 8.96 -15.52 -3.39
C LYS A 100 7.48 -15.85 -3.21
N ASP A 101 6.63 -14.97 -3.72
CA ASP A 101 5.24 -15.28 -4.04
C ASP A 101 4.76 -14.43 -5.25
N ASP A 102 3.47 -14.52 -5.58
CA ASP A 102 2.86 -13.85 -6.74
C ASP A 102 2.06 -12.59 -6.37
N ILE A 103 1.87 -12.30 -5.08
CA ILE A 103 0.94 -11.27 -4.60
C ILE A 103 1.62 -10.10 -3.89
N HIS A 104 2.83 -10.28 -3.36
CA HIS A 104 3.59 -9.24 -2.69
C HIS A 104 4.72 -8.69 -3.59
N PRO A 105 5.15 -7.44 -3.38
CA PRO A 105 6.28 -6.85 -4.09
C PRO A 105 7.58 -7.61 -3.84
N ALA A 106 8.43 -7.75 -4.85
CA ALA A 106 9.72 -8.45 -4.67
C ALA A 106 10.63 -7.78 -3.63
N LEU A 107 10.47 -6.47 -3.43
CA LEU A 107 11.15 -5.70 -2.39
C LEU A 107 10.78 -6.10 -0.96
N SER A 108 9.71 -6.89 -0.78
CA SER A 108 9.25 -7.39 0.53
C SER A 108 9.81 -8.77 0.91
N PHE A 109 10.30 -9.54 -0.07
CA PHE A 109 10.67 -10.95 0.10
C PHE A 109 11.81 -11.16 1.10
N GLY A 110 11.72 -12.26 1.85
CA GLY A 110 12.72 -12.68 2.83
C GLY A 110 12.82 -11.76 4.06
N LYS A 111 11.88 -10.83 4.23
CA LYS A 111 11.86 -9.85 5.34
C LYS A 111 10.72 -10.14 6.29
N ARG A 112 10.94 -9.79 7.56
CA ARG A 112 9.91 -9.76 8.59
C ARG A 112 9.30 -8.36 8.66
N TRP A 113 7.98 -8.30 8.50
CA TRP A 113 7.21 -7.08 8.58
C TRP A 113 6.30 -7.11 9.81
N TYR A 114 6.26 -6.00 10.56
CA TYR A 114 5.24 -5.78 11.58
C TYR A 114 4.04 -5.13 10.92
N VAL A 115 2.88 -5.77 11.06
CA VAL A 115 1.65 -5.37 10.37
C VAL A 115 0.71 -4.71 11.37
N VAL A 116 0.15 -3.57 10.98
CA VAL A 116 -0.98 -2.92 11.64
C VAL A 116 -2.16 -2.97 10.67
N GLU A 117 -3.30 -3.52 11.11
CA GLU A 117 -4.55 -3.44 10.36
C GLU A 117 -5.23 -2.10 10.66
N GLU A 118 -5.52 -1.33 9.61
CA GLU A 118 -6.10 0.00 9.69
C GLU A 118 -7.54 0.00 9.19
N ALA A 119 -8.46 0.36 10.08
CA ALA A 119 -9.87 0.55 9.70
C ALA A 119 -10.05 1.78 8.79
N ASP A 120 -9.19 2.78 8.91
CA ASP A 120 -9.19 3.94 8.02
C ASP A 120 -8.46 3.58 6.72
N MET A 121 -9.16 3.62 5.59
CA MET A 121 -8.58 3.34 4.29
C MET A 121 -7.68 4.48 3.79
N THR A 122 -7.72 5.67 4.43
CA THR A 122 -6.92 6.83 4.04
C THR A 122 -5.43 6.51 4.16
N PRO A 123 -4.61 6.82 3.13
CA PRO A 123 -3.18 6.56 3.17
C PRO A 123 -2.49 7.30 4.32
N ILE A 124 -1.58 6.63 5.03
CA ILE A 124 -1.02 7.12 6.29
C ILE A 124 -0.31 8.46 6.11
N LEU A 125 0.42 8.64 5.00
CA LEU A 125 1.16 9.87 4.70
C LEU A 125 0.25 11.07 4.36
N LEU A 126 -1.07 10.86 4.28
CA LEU A 126 -2.07 11.89 4.01
C LEU A 126 -2.94 12.21 5.22
N ARG A 127 -2.85 11.41 6.29
CA ARG A 127 -3.58 11.66 7.54
C ARG A 127 -2.98 12.89 8.25
N ARG A 128 -3.84 13.68 8.88
CA ARG A 128 -3.48 14.92 9.59
C ARG A 128 -3.80 14.81 11.06
#